data_AF-A0A972CST0-F1
#
_entry.id   AF-A0A972CST0-F1
#
_cell.length_a   1.000
_cell.length_b   1.000
_cell.length_c   1.000
_cell.angle_alpha   90.00
_cell.angle_beta   90.00
_cell.angle_gamma   90.00
#
_symmetry.space_group_name_H-M   'P 1'
#
loop_
_entity.id
_entity.type
_entity.pdbx_description
1 polymer ?
#
loop_
_entity_poly.entity_id
_entity_poly.type
_entity_poly.pdbx_seq_one_letter_code
_entity_poly.pdbx_strand_id
1 'polypeptide(L)' 'MKLLFVTDTHIRGTTPQNRMDNFSETIERKLNEIKELVEEYNIDYVLHGGDLFDRPDISISI' A
#
# COMPACT_ATOMS: atom_id res chain seq x y z
N MET A 1 9.47 17.52 13.26
CA MET A 1 8.27 16.87 12.71
C MET A 1 8.61 16.35 11.32
N LYS A 2 8.59 15.04 11.14
CA LYS A 2 8.84 14.34 9.89
C LYS A 2 7.57 13.67 9.41
N LEU A 3 7.26 13.91 8.15
CA LEU A 3 6.09 13.37 7.48
C LEU A 3 6.55 12.37 6.42
N LEU A 4 5.87 11.23 6.34
CA LEU A 4 5.96 10.33 5.20
C LEU A 4 4.66 10.42 4.41
N PHE A 5 4.74 10.85 3.16
CA PHE A 5 3.57 10.94 2.27
C PHE A 5 3.59 9.77 1.28
N VAL A 6 2.48 9.04 1.21
CA VAL A 6 2.28 7.88 0.32
C VAL A 6 0.95 8.06 -0.41
N THR A 7 0.82 7.57 -1.63
CA THR A 7 -0.42 7.71 -2.43
C THR A 7 -0.49 6.59 -3.46
N ASP A 8 -1.66 6.41 -4.10
CA ASP A 8 -1.83 5.54 -5.27
C ASP A 8 -1.46 4.07 -5.00
N THR A 9 -1.78 3.56 -3.81
CA THR A 9 -1.48 2.17 -3.43
C THR A 9 -2.32 1.17 -4.23
N HIS A 10 -3.54 1.53 -4.64
CA HIS A 10 -4.46 0.70 -5.43
C HIS A 10 -4.58 -0.75 -4.93
N ILE A 11 -4.85 -0.91 -3.63
CA ILE A 11 -5.04 -2.23 -3.01
C ILE A 11 -6.24 -2.92 -3.67
N ARG A 12 -6.03 -4.18 -4.11
CA ARG A 12 -7.06 -5.05 -4.67
C ARG A 12 -6.71 -6.52 -4.47
N GLY A 13 -7.73 -7.37 -4.36
CA GLY A 13 -7.56 -8.81 -4.11
C GLY A 13 -7.21 -9.66 -5.35
N THR A 14 -7.05 -9.05 -6.52
CA THR A 14 -6.77 -9.77 -7.78
C THR A 14 -5.50 -9.24 -8.43
N THR A 15 -4.66 -10.13 -8.93
CA THR A 15 -3.50 -9.76 -9.74
C THR A 15 -3.92 -9.18 -11.10
N PRO A 16 -3.43 -7.99 -11.50
CA PRO A 16 -3.66 -7.46 -12.84
C PRO A 16 -3.11 -8.40 -13.93
N GLN A 17 -3.82 -8.54 -15.05
CA GLN A 17 -3.53 -9.51 -16.10
C GLN A 17 -2.09 -9.47 -16.63
N ASN A 18 -1.49 -8.28 -16.69
CA ASN A 18 -0.16 -8.07 -17.25
C ASN A 18 0.98 -8.19 -16.21
N ARG A 19 0.67 -8.56 -14.96
CA ARG A 19 1.68 -8.79 -13.93
C ARG A 19 2.06 -10.26 -13.87
N MET A 20 3.35 -10.52 -13.67
CA MET A 20 3.91 -11.87 -13.51
C MET A 20 4.03 -12.28 -12.03
N ASP A 21 3.95 -11.33 -11.10
CA ASP A 21 4.04 -11.53 -9.66
C ASP A 21 2.66 -11.59 -8.99
N ASN A 22 2.62 -12.10 -7.76
CA ASN A 22 1.42 -12.02 -6.93
C ASN A 22 1.26 -10.58 -6.42
N PHE A 23 0.24 -9.88 -6.94
CA PHE A 23 0.05 -8.46 -6.63
C PHE A 23 -0.25 -8.23 -5.14
N SER A 24 -1.04 -9.10 -4.51
CA SER A 24 -1.39 -8.98 -3.09
C SER A 24 -0.14 -9.09 -2.20
N GLU A 25 0.72 -10.07 -2.47
CA GLU A 25 1.99 -10.24 -1.74
C GLU A 25 2.95 -9.06 -1.99
N THR A 26 3.00 -8.55 -3.22
CA THR A 26 3.84 -7.38 -3.55
C THR A 26 3.38 -6.12 -2.83
N ILE A 27 2.07 -5.89 -2.71
CA ILE A 27 1.51 -4.76 -1.95
C ILE A 27 1.81 -4.92 -0.46
N GLU A 28 1.62 -6.12 0.11
CA GLU A 28 1.96 -6.38 1.52
C GLU A 28 3.44 -6.09 1.81
N ARG A 29 4.35 -6.58 0.95
CA ARG A 29 5.78 -6.28 1.06
C ARG A 29 6.04 -4.78 1.01
N LYS A 30 5.35 -4.04 0.14
CA LYS A 30 5.50 -2.59 0.02
C LYS A 30 5.05 -1.83 1.27
N LEU A 31 3.96 -2.27 1.90
CA LEU A 31 3.48 -1.70 3.16
C LEU A 31 4.44 -2.00 4.32
N ASN A 32 5.07 -3.18 4.32
CA ASN A 32 6.12 -3.51 5.28
C ASN A 32 7.38 -2.65 5.08
N GLU A 33 7.81 -2.39 3.84
CA GLU A 33 8.89 -1.42 3.55
C GLU A 33 8.55 -0.03 4.12
N ILE A 34 7.31 0.43 3.97
CA ILE A 34 6.88 1.73 4.55
C ILE A 34 7.01 1.71 6.07
N LYS A 35 6.64 0.62 6.74
CA LYS A 35 6.81 0.47 8.19
C LYS A 35 8.28 0.56 8.59
N GLU A 36 9.17 -0.13 7.88
CA GLU A 36 10.62 -0.08 8.13
C GLU A 36 11.16 1.35 7.98
N LEU A 37 10.72 2.09 6.96
CA LEU A 37 11.08 3.50 6.77
C LEU A 37 10.57 4.40 7.91
N VAL A 38 9.38 4.12 8.43
CA VAL A 38 8.84 4.88 9.59
C VAL A 38 9.76 4.71 10.81
N GLU A 39 10.20 3.49 11.08
CA GLU A 39 11.11 3.17 12.19
C GLU A 39 12.51 3.75 11.96
N GLU A 40 13.11 3.52 10.78
CA GLU A 40 14.46 3.98 10.43
C GLU A 40 14.58 5.50 10.50
N TYR A 41 13.63 6.22 9.92
CA TYR A 41 13.69 7.68 9.81
C TYR A 41 13.03 8.41 10.97
N ASN A 42 12.46 7.69 11.95
CA ASN A 42 11.71 8.25 13.07
C ASN A 42 10.62 9.23 12.58
N ILE A 43 9.74 8.72 11.70
CA ILE A 43 8.64 9.49 11.13
C ILE A 43 7.55 9.72 12.17
N ASP A 44 7.05 10.95 12.27
CA ASP A 44 5.99 11.31 13.24
C ASP A 44 4.59 10.99 12.70
N TYR A 45 4.38 11.18 11.38
CA TYR A 45 3.08 10.96 10.74
C TYR A 45 3.25 10.37 9.34
N VAL A 46 2.39 9.40 9.01
CA VAL A 46 2.20 8.91 7.65
C VAL A 46 0.90 9.46 7.10
N LEU A 47 0.95 10.18 5.98
CA LEU A 47 -0.22 10.67 5.28
C LEU A 47 -0.41 9.88 3.99
N HIS A 48 -1.59 9.30 3.83
CA HIS A 48 -1.99 8.68 2.59
C HIS A 48 -2.82 9.66 1.74
N GLY A 49 -2.36 9.97 0.52
CA GLY A 49 -2.88 11.02 -0.34
C GLY A 49 -4.18 10.71 -1.09
N GLY A 50 -4.52 9.44 -1.24
CA GLY A 50 -5.70 9.02 -2.02
C GLY A 50 -5.44 7.69 -2.71
N ASP A 51 -6.48 7.12 -3.33
CA ASP A 51 -6.40 5.88 -4.11
C ASP A 51 -5.79 4.70 -3.33
N LEU A 52 -6.22 4.57 -2.08
CA LEU A 52 -5.83 3.44 -1.22
C LEU A 52 -6.33 2.12 -1.80
N PHE A 53 -7.55 2.08 -2.32
CA PHE A 53 -8.15 0.91 -2.96
C PHE A 53 -8.32 1.15 -4.46
N ASP A 54 -8.19 0.10 -5.27
CA ASP A 54 -8.43 0.17 -6.72
C ASP A 54 -9.90 0.50 -7.06
N ARG A 55 -10.81 0.11 -6.15
CA ARG A 55 -12.24 0.33 -6.27
C ARG A 55 -12.86 0.65 -4.92
N PRO A 56 -13.96 1.43 -4.88
CA PRO A 56 -14.69 1.68 -3.63
C PRO A 56 -15.41 0.43 -3.12
N ASP A 57 -15.84 -0.46 -4.02
CA ASP A 57 -16.32 -1.81 -3.69
C ASP A 57 -15.12 -2.71 -3.36
N ILE A 58 -14.70 -2.67 -2.10
CA ILE A 58 -13.65 -3.56 -1.62
C ILE A 58 -14.09 -5.02 -1.74
N SER A 59 -13.15 -5.85 -2.19
CA SER A 59 -13.30 -7.31 -2.27
C SER A 59 -13.86 -7.87 -0.97
N ILE A 60 -15.06 -8.46 -1.00
CA ILE A 60 -15.55 -9.30 0.09
C ILE A 60 -14.69 -10.55 0.06
N SER A 61 -13.79 -10.72 1.04
CA SER A 61 -13.14 -12.01 1.26
C SER A 61 -14.22 -13.07 1.45
N ILE A 62 -14.28 -14.03 0.54
CA ILE A 62 -14.98 -15.31 0.74
C ILE A 62 -14.10 -16.18 1.62
#